data_AF-A0A7K1T954-F1
#
_entry.id   AF-A0A7K1T954-F1
#
_cell.length_a   1.000
_cell.length_b   1.000
_cell.length_c   1.000
_cell.angle_alpha   90.00
_cell.angle_beta   90.00
_cell.angle_gamma   90.00
#
_symmetry.space_group_name_H-M   'P 1'
#
loop_
_entity.id
_entity.type
_entity.pdbx_description
1 polymer ?
#
loop_
_entity_poly.entity_id
_entity_poly.type
_entity_poly.pdbx_seq_one_letter_code
_entity_poly.pdbx_strand_id
1 'polypeptide(L)'
;MNTPTYFRIVIILFTIGQLITTTELLFLYNKGNFSDRGAFPWRIISLDINTWLNNKYAAKILDYLLNKYLLYILILELILLTLLPFITIHTWTFTFVALILVVCLLLIQLRTTYGGEGSDQMALILVVAIFLGLNKYSSQLSEKYCLYFIAFQSCLAYETAGVAKIISKKWRSGEAVYQIFSTGSFGSLGFSSLLKRSGYLSLFLCWNVIIMEITFPLCLVVPLPFSYIILFWGVTFHLFNAVFMGLNSFFWLFTATYPAILFVISNLNIYP
;
A
#
# COMPACT_ATOMS: atom_id res chain seq x y z
N MET A 1 7.05 -18.02 -16.05
CA MET A 1 5.59 -17.84 -15.82
C MET A 1 5.07 -16.80 -16.80
N ASN A 2 3.81 -16.90 -17.24
CA ASN A 2 3.21 -15.87 -18.12
C ASN A 2 2.68 -14.68 -17.30
N THR A 3 2.42 -13.56 -17.96
CA THR A 3 1.95 -12.31 -17.31
C THR A 3 0.67 -12.51 -16.46
N PRO A 4 -0.34 -13.30 -16.89
CA PRO A 4 -1.51 -13.59 -16.05
C PRO A 4 -1.19 -14.27 -14.71
N THR A 5 -0.22 -15.19 -14.67
CA THR A 5 0.13 -15.88 -13.41
C THR A 5 0.67 -14.90 -12.37
N TYR A 6 1.56 -13.99 -12.76
CA TYR A 6 2.07 -12.96 -11.85
C TYR A 6 0.93 -12.07 -11.34
N PHE A 7 0.07 -11.60 -12.23
CA PHE A 7 -1.09 -10.81 -11.87
C PHE A 7 -2.04 -11.51 -10.90
N ARG A 8 -2.28 -12.82 -11.05
CA ARG A 8 -3.10 -13.57 -10.11
C ARG A 8 -2.53 -13.54 -8.69
N ILE A 9 -1.21 -13.65 -8.55
CA ILE A 9 -0.56 -13.54 -7.23
C ILE A 9 -0.67 -12.10 -6.69
N VAL A 10 -0.46 -11.09 -7.54
CA VAL A 10 -0.68 -9.67 -7.19
C VAL A 10 -2.11 -9.46 -6.67
N ILE A 11 -3.13 -9.95 -7.39
CA ILE A 11 -4.55 -9.83 -7.01
C ILE A 11 -4.80 -10.49 -5.66
N ILE A 12 -4.31 -11.71 -5.43
CA ILE A 12 -4.52 -12.42 -4.16
C ILE A 12 -3.92 -11.61 -3.00
N LEU A 13 -2.66 -11.19 -3.10
CA LEU A 13 -2.01 -10.42 -2.03
C LEU A 13 -2.66 -9.04 -1.82
N PHE A 14 -3.00 -8.35 -2.91
CA PHE A 14 -3.73 -7.08 -2.88
C PHE A 14 -5.07 -7.22 -2.17
N THR A 15 -5.88 -8.23 -2.54
CA THR A 15 -7.20 -8.44 -1.93
C THR A 15 -7.10 -8.79 -0.45
N ILE A 16 -6.12 -9.59 -0.01
CA ILE A 16 -5.91 -9.85 1.42
C ILE A 16 -5.62 -8.55 2.17
N GLY A 17 -4.67 -7.74 1.67
CA GLY A 17 -4.32 -6.47 2.29
C GLY A 17 -5.49 -5.49 2.36
N GLN A 18 -6.21 -5.34 1.25
CA GLN A 18 -7.34 -4.41 1.19
C GLN A 18 -8.53 -4.90 2.01
N LEU A 19 -8.79 -6.21 2.10
CA LEU A 19 -9.83 -6.75 2.98
C LEU A 19 -9.56 -6.41 4.46
N ILE A 20 -8.29 -6.43 4.89
CA ILE A 20 -7.89 -6.03 6.24
C ILE A 20 -8.22 -4.54 6.44
N THR A 21 -7.74 -3.67 5.54
CA THR A 21 -8.02 -2.23 5.59
C THR A 21 -9.52 -1.93 5.63
N THR A 22 -10.31 -2.48 4.70
CA THR A 22 -11.76 -2.25 4.64
C THR A 22 -12.46 -2.73 5.92
N THR A 23 -12.03 -3.85 6.50
CA THR A 23 -12.57 -4.35 7.77
C THR A 23 -12.22 -3.43 8.94
N GLU A 24 -11.00 -2.92 8.99
CA GLU A 24 -10.58 -1.93 10.00
C GLU A 24 -11.40 -0.63 9.87
N LEU A 25 -11.63 -0.14 8.65
CA LEU A 25 -12.47 1.03 8.40
C LEU A 25 -13.94 0.81 8.80
N LEU A 26 -14.50 -0.38 8.53
CA LEU A 26 -15.84 -0.76 8.99
C LEU A 26 -15.92 -0.78 10.52
N PHE A 27 -14.90 -1.32 11.19
CA PHE A 27 -14.80 -1.30 12.65
C PHE A 27 -14.74 0.14 13.20
N LEU A 28 -13.90 0.99 12.60
CA LEU A 28 -13.79 2.41 12.97
C LEU A 28 -15.09 3.18 12.73
N TYR A 29 -15.80 2.88 11.65
CA TYR A 29 -17.13 3.40 11.36
C TYR A 29 -18.12 3.05 12.49
N ASN A 30 -18.18 1.79 12.88
CA ASN A 30 -19.05 1.35 13.98
C ASN A 30 -18.68 1.97 15.34
N LYS A 31 -17.39 2.29 15.55
CA LYS A 31 -16.91 3.01 16.74
C LYS A 31 -17.18 4.53 16.70
N GLY A 32 -17.84 5.04 15.66
CA GLY A 32 -18.19 6.45 15.54
C GLY A 32 -17.04 7.35 15.09
N ASN A 33 -15.93 6.79 14.58
CA ASN A 33 -14.78 7.59 14.14
C ASN A 33 -15.07 8.46 12.92
N PHE A 34 -16.13 8.16 12.16
CA PHE A 34 -16.56 8.97 11.02
C PHE A 34 -17.65 10.00 11.37
N SER A 35 -18.03 10.10 12.65
CA SER A 35 -18.91 11.16 13.15
C SER A 35 -18.17 12.51 13.25
N ASP A 36 -18.90 13.60 13.43
CA ASP A 36 -18.31 14.95 13.60
C ASP A 36 -17.39 15.08 14.82
N ARG A 37 -17.45 14.14 15.78
CA ARG A 37 -16.57 14.10 16.96
C ARG A 37 -15.50 13.00 16.88
N GLY A 38 -15.50 12.23 15.78
CA GLY A 38 -14.57 11.12 15.58
C GLY A 38 -13.23 11.56 15.00
N ALA A 39 -12.36 10.59 14.70
CA ALA A 39 -11.06 10.82 14.07
C ALA A 39 -11.15 11.38 12.63
N PHE A 40 -12.26 11.13 11.93
CA PHE A 40 -12.50 11.54 10.54
C PHE A 40 -13.78 12.38 10.40
N PRO A 41 -13.82 13.61 10.95
CA PRO A 41 -15.00 14.46 10.89
C PRO A 41 -15.21 15.02 9.48
N TRP A 42 -16.36 14.72 8.85
CA TRP A 42 -16.66 15.16 7.48
C TRP A 42 -16.73 16.70 7.38
N ARG A 43 -17.18 17.38 8.43
CA ARG A 43 -17.23 18.84 8.48
C ARG A 43 -15.87 19.50 8.23
N ILE A 44 -14.77 18.86 8.60
CA ILE A 44 -13.42 19.38 8.35
C ILE A 44 -12.96 18.96 6.95
N ILE A 45 -13.02 17.66 6.64
CA ILE A 45 -12.53 17.09 5.38
C ILE A 45 -13.22 17.71 4.16
N SER A 46 -14.52 17.97 4.25
CA SER A 46 -15.28 18.60 3.17
C SER A 46 -14.83 20.02 2.84
N LEU A 47 -14.25 20.77 3.80
CA LEU A 47 -13.75 22.12 3.54
C LEU A 47 -12.58 22.07 2.56
N ASP A 48 -11.62 21.19 2.82
CA ASP A 48 -10.45 21.03 1.95
C ASP A 48 -10.86 20.55 0.55
N ILE A 49 -11.73 19.53 0.50
CA ILE A 49 -12.25 18.98 -0.76
C ILE A 49 -12.99 20.06 -1.57
N ASN A 50 -13.82 20.88 -0.91
CA ASN A 50 -14.60 21.91 -1.59
C ASN A 50 -13.71 23.04 -2.13
N THR A 51 -12.64 23.41 -1.41
CA THR A 51 -11.67 24.39 -1.91
C THR A 51 -10.93 23.89 -3.14
N TRP A 52 -10.56 22.61 -3.17
CA TRP A 52 -9.86 21.98 -4.29
C TRP A 52 -10.76 21.78 -5.52
N LEU A 53 -11.98 21.26 -5.34
CA LEU A 53 -12.88 20.95 -6.45
C LEU A 53 -13.39 22.18 -7.20
N ASN A 54 -13.58 23.31 -6.50
CA ASN A 54 -14.16 24.54 -7.02
C ASN A 54 -15.47 24.32 -7.84
N ASN A 55 -16.26 23.29 -7.51
CA ASN A 55 -17.50 22.95 -8.19
C ASN A 55 -18.57 22.51 -7.18
N LYS A 56 -19.63 23.32 -7.06
CA LYS A 56 -20.70 23.12 -6.08
C LYS A 56 -21.51 21.83 -6.29
N TYR A 57 -21.65 21.36 -7.53
CA TYR A 57 -22.38 20.13 -7.83
C TYR A 57 -21.55 18.90 -7.46
N ALA A 58 -20.25 18.89 -7.82
CA ALA A 58 -19.34 17.83 -7.44
C ALA A 58 -19.20 17.72 -5.91
N ALA A 59 -19.08 18.87 -5.23
CA ALA A 59 -19.08 18.95 -3.76
C ALA A 59 -20.33 18.30 -3.14
N LYS A 60 -21.52 18.59 -3.68
CA LYS A 60 -22.78 18.02 -3.20
C LYS A 60 -22.87 16.50 -3.42
N ILE A 61 -22.34 16.00 -4.54
CA ILE A 61 -22.29 14.56 -4.81
C ILE A 61 -21.37 13.87 -3.80
N LEU A 62 -20.18 14.43 -3.56
CA LEU A 62 -19.25 13.87 -2.57
C LEU A 62 -19.78 13.94 -1.15
N ASP A 63 -20.49 15.01 -0.78
CA ASP A 63 -21.17 15.09 0.51
C ASP A 63 -22.14 13.92 0.70
N TYR A 64 -22.94 13.61 -0.32
CA TYR A 64 -23.83 12.46 -0.27
C TYR A 64 -23.05 11.14 -0.15
N LEU A 65 -22.11 10.89 -1.06
CA LEU A 65 -21.36 9.64 -1.13
C LEU A 65 -20.52 9.39 0.12
N LEU A 66 -19.77 10.38 0.59
CA LEU A 66 -18.73 10.23 1.60
C LEU A 66 -19.22 10.49 3.04
N ASN A 67 -20.38 11.14 3.21
CA ASN A 67 -21.02 11.29 4.52
C ASN A 67 -22.14 10.26 4.70
N LYS A 68 -23.15 10.27 3.81
CA LYS A 68 -24.36 9.46 3.99
C LYS A 68 -24.21 8.01 3.50
N TYR A 69 -23.44 7.78 2.43
CA TYR A 69 -23.33 6.46 1.81
C TYR A 69 -22.01 5.73 2.07
N LEU A 70 -21.15 6.27 2.94
CA LEU A 70 -19.84 5.69 3.22
C LEU A 70 -19.92 4.21 3.64
N LEU A 71 -20.87 3.85 4.51
CA LEU A 71 -21.06 2.45 4.92
C LEU A 71 -21.37 1.53 3.73
N TYR A 72 -22.21 1.97 2.80
CA TYR A 72 -22.54 1.19 1.61
C TYR A 72 -21.34 1.06 0.66
N ILE A 73 -20.50 2.10 0.56
CA ILE A 73 -19.26 2.05 -0.22
C ILE A 73 -18.30 1.02 0.39
N LEU A 74 -18.12 1.02 1.72
CA LEU A 74 -17.26 0.04 2.41
C LEU A 74 -17.78 -1.39 2.27
N ILE A 75 -19.10 -1.61 2.39
CA ILE A 75 -19.72 -2.94 2.18
C ILE A 75 -19.56 -3.38 0.72
N LEU A 76 -19.77 -2.47 -0.23
CA LEU A 76 -19.58 -2.77 -1.65
C LEU A 76 -18.13 -3.15 -1.93
N GLU A 77 -17.17 -2.38 -1.44
CA GLU A 77 -15.73 -2.67 -1.57
C GLU A 77 -15.41 -4.06 -1.00
N LEU A 78 -15.88 -4.37 0.20
CA LEU A 78 -15.70 -5.68 0.83
C LEU A 78 -16.20 -6.82 -0.06
N ILE A 79 -17.41 -6.70 -0.60
CA ILE A 79 -17.99 -7.70 -1.51
C ILE A 79 -17.11 -7.84 -2.76
N LEU A 80 -16.76 -6.74 -3.42
CA LEU A 80 -15.99 -6.77 -4.65
C LEU A 80 -14.59 -7.36 -4.45
N LEU A 81 -13.93 -7.06 -3.33
CA LEU A 81 -12.63 -7.63 -2.97
C LEU A 81 -12.70 -9.14 -2.75
N THR A 82 -13.76 -9.65 -2.09
CA THR A 82 -13.92 -11.10 -1.92
C THR A 82 -14.17 -11.82 -3.24
N LEU A 83 -14.80 -11.17 -4.22
CA LEU A 83 -15.10 -11.77 -5.52
C LEU A 83 -13.91 -11.70 -6.50
N LEU A 84 -13.12 -10.62 -6.47
CA LEU A 84 -12.09 -10.32 -7.47
C LEU A 84 -11.14 -11.49 -7.81
N PRO A 85 -10.58 -12.27 -6.85
CA PRO A 85 -9.65 -13.36 -7.15
C PRO A 85 -10.26 -14.51 -7.95
N PHE A 86 -11.58 -14.66 -7.89
CA PHE A 86 -12.33 -15.76 -8.50
C PHE A 86 -12.89 -15.41 -9.88
N ILE A 87 -12.86 -14.13 -10.27
CA ILE A 87 -13.37 -13.70 -11.57
C ILE A 87 -12.33 -13.97 -12.66
N THR A 88 -12.79 -14.48 -13.79
CA THR A 88 -11.95 -14.66 -14.98
C THR A 88 -11.48 -13.29 -15.51
N ILE A 89 -10.16 -13.08 -15.55
CA ILE A 89 -9.50 -11.90 -16.12
C ILE A 89 -9.84 -11.70 -17.61
N HIS A 90 -9.69 -10.48 -18.13
CA HIS A 90 -10.06 -10.10 -19.51
C HIS A 90 -11.55 -10.30 -19.87
N THR A 91 -12.42 -10.38 -18.88
CA THR A 91 -13.88 -10.38 -19.07
C THR A 91 -14.47 -9.00 -18.79
N TRP A 92 -15.70 -8.76 -19.29
CA TRP A 92 -16.47 -7.58 -18.93
C TRP A 92 -16.73 -7.51 -17.43
N THR A 93 -17.07 -8.64 -16.81
CA THR A 93 -17.28 -8.75 -15.36
C THR A 93 -16.05 -8.30 -14.59
N PHE A 94 -14.86 -8.80 -14.93
CA PHE A 94 -13.62 -8.37 -14.30
C PHE A 94 -13.39 -6.86 -14.45
N THR A 95 -13.60 -6.34 -15.66
CA THR A 95 -13.39 -4.93 -15.99
C THR A 95 -14.26 -4.02 -15.13
N PHE A 96 -15.56 -4.32 -15.02
CA PHE A 96 -16.47 -3.52 -14.21
C PHE A 96 -16.17 -3.65 -12.72
N VAL A 97 -15.89 -4.85 -12.22
CA VAL A 97 -15.54 -5.05 -10.80
C VAL A 97 -14.27 -4.30 -10.44
N ALA A 98 -13.21 -4.41 -11.24
CA ALA A 98 -11.96 -3.69 -11.02
C ALA A 98 -12.15 -2.17 -11.10
N LEU A 99 -12.92 -1.66 -12.07
CA LEU A 99 -13.21 -0.23 -12.19
C LEU A 99 -13.98 0.30 -10.98
N ILE A 100 -15.01 -0.42 -10.52
CA ILE A 100 -15.77 -0.01 -9.34
C ILE A 100 -14.87 -0.02 -8.10
N LEU A 101 -13.98 -1.01 -7.96
CA LEU A 101 -12.97 -1.00 -6.89
C LEU A 101 -12.06 0.22 -6.95
N VAL A 102 -11.55 0.62 -8.12
CA VAL A 102 -10.76 1.86 -8.27
C VAL A 102 -11.55 3.06 -7.72
N VAL A 103 -12.82 3.18 -8.11
CA VAL A 103 -13.68 4.29 -7.67
C VAL A 103 -13.94 4.24 -6.16
N CYS A 104 -14.23 3.07 -5.60
CA CYS A 104 -14.41 2.88 -4.16
C CYS A 104 -13.16 3.30 -3.38
N LEU A 105 -11.98 2.83 -3.78
CA LEU A 105 -10.72 3.17 -3.10
C LEU A 105 -10.43 4.67 -3.18
N LEU A 106 -10.65 5.32 -4.32
CA LEU A 106 -10.51 6.77 -4.46
C LEU A 106 -11.45 7.53 -3.53
N LEU A 107 -12.73 7.14 -3.47
CA LEU A 107 -13.72 7.75 -2.60
C LEU A 107 -13.36 7.59 -1.12
N ILE A 108 -12.91 6.38 -0.73
CA ILE A 108 -12.49 6.11 0.64
C ILE A 108 -11.24 6.91 1.00
N GLN A 109 -10.25 7.01 0.09
CA GLN A 109 -9.04 7.78 0.33
C GLN A 109 -9.32 9.28 0.50
N LEU A 110 -10.26 9.84 -0.27
CA LEU A 110 -10.74 11.21 -0.04
C LEU A 110 -11.38 11.38 1.35
N ARG A 111 -11.99 10.31 1.88
CA ARG A 111 -12.61 10.32 3.20
C ARG A 111 -11.61 10.15 4.33
N THR A 112 -10.48 9.49 4.09
CA THR A 112 -9.43 9.19 5.08
C THR A 112 -8.15 9.99 4.88
N THR A 113 -8.19 11.11 4.15
CA THR A 113 -7.03 11.96 3.80
C THR A 113 -6.02 12.21 4.93
N TYR A 114 -6.50 12.43 6.16
CA TYR A 114 -5.66 12.74 7.33
C TYR A 114 -5.14 11.53 8.11
N GLY A 115 -5.45 10.32 7.66
CA GLY A 115 -4.94 9.05 8.21
C GLY A 115 -4.33 8.13 7.16
N GLY A 116 -4.15 8.61 5.92
CA GLY A 116 -3.64 7.81 4.83
C GLY A 116 -2.17 7.45 5.00
N GLU A 117 -1.86 6.15 4.89
CA GLU A 117 -0.50 5.62 4.96
C GLU A 117 0.06 5.32 3.55
N GLY A 118 1.36 5.03 3.46
CA GLY A 118 1.99 4.63 2.19
C GLY A 118 1.37 3.36 1.60
N SER A 119 0.79 2.50 2.43
CA SER A 119 -0.01 1.34 2.05
C SER A 119 -1.26 1.72 1.26
N ASP A 120 -2.00 2.77 1.65
CA ASP A 120 -3.22 3.20 0.95
C ASP A 120 -2.90 3.71 -0.46
N GLN A 121 -1.80 4.44 -0.60
CA GLN A 121 -1.30 4.87 -1.91
C GLN A 121 -0.89 3.67 -2.76
N MET A 122 -0.20 2.69 -2.18
CA MET A 122 0.17 1.46 -2.88
C MET A 122 -1.06 0.63 -3.30
N ALA A 123 -2.11 0.56 -2.47
CA ALA A 123 -3.37 -0.09 -2.80
C ALA A 123 -4.01 0.56 -4.04
N LEU A 124 -4.06 1.89 -4.09
CA LEU A 124 -4.59 2.62 -5.25
C LEU A 124 -3.76 2.33 -6.52
N ILE A 125 -2.43 2.38 -6.41
CA ILE A 125 -1.51 2.08 -7.52
C ILE A 125 -1.75 0.66 -8.05
N LEU A 126 -1.85 -0.32 -7.15
CA LEU A 126 -2.09 -1.72 -7.49
C LEU A 126 -3.44 -1.92 -8.17
N VAL A 127 -4.55 -1.41 -7.62
CA VAL A 127 -5.88 -1.62 -8.22
C VAL A 127 -6.00 -0.96 -9.60
N VAL A 128 -5.37 0.21 -9.78
CA VAL A 128 -5.33 0.90 -11.09
C VAL A 128 -4.51 0.09 -12.08
N ALA A 129 -3.34 -0.42 -11.70
CA ALA A 129 -2.51 -1.26 -12.55
C ALA A 129 -3.18 -2.61 -12.89
N ILE A 130 -3.89 -3.22 -11.94
CA ILE A 130 -4.72 -4.42 -12.16
C ILE A 130 -5.82 -4.14 -13.18
N PHE A 131 -6.55 -3.03 -13.02
CA PHE A 131 -7.60 -2.62 -13.96
C PHE A 131 -7.06 -2.35 -15.37
N LEU A 132 -5.98 -1.59 -15.50
CA LEU A 132 -5.38 -1.24 -16.79
C LEU A 132 -4.72 -2.44 -17.48
N GLY A 133 -4.13 -3.35 -16.69
CA GLY A 133 -3.43 -4.53 -17.19
C GLY A 133 -4.35 -5.69 -17.58
N LEU A 134 -5.54 -5.81 -16.99
CA LEU A 134 -6.37 -7.02 -17.12
C LEU A 134 -7.83 -6.77 -17.55
N ASN A 135 -8.17 -5.54 -17.95
CA ASN A 135 -9.50 -5.27 -18.52
C ASN A 135 -9.75 -6.05 -19.82
N LYS A 136 -11.00 -6.02 -20.28
CA LYS A 136 -11.50 -6.73 -21.46
C LYS A 136 -10.71 -6.44 -22.74
N TYR A 137 -10.11 -5.26 -22.85
CA TYR A 137 -9.36 -4.79 -24.02
C TYR A 137 -7.84 -4.84 -23.81
N SER A 138 -7.39 -5.35 -22.65
CA SER A 138 -5.96 -5.43 -22.35
C SER A 138 -5.28 -6.42 -23.29
N SER A 139 -4.18 -5.96 -23.88
CA SER A 139 -3.26 -6.81 -24.64
C SER A 139 -2.16 -7.34 -23.72
N GLN A 140 -1.44 -8.36 -24.19
CA GLN A 140 -0.26 -8.88 -23.51
C GLN A 140 0.81 -7.79 -23.26
N LEU A 141 0.86 -6.76 -24.12
CA LEU A 141 1.73 -5.61 -23.96
C LEU A 141 1.29 -4.72 -22.79
N SER A 142 -0.02 -4.51 -22.61
CA SER A 142 -0.58 -3.78 -21.46
C SER A 142 -0.26 -4.49 -20.16
N GLU A 143 -0.45 -5.81 -20.10
CA GLU A 143 -0.12 -6.62 -18.94
C GLU A 143 1.36 -6.48 -18.56
N LYS A 144 2.24 -6.62 -19.56
CA LYS A 144 3.69 -6.50 -19.37
C LYS A 144 4.09 -5.13 -18.82
N TYR A 145 3.58 -4.04 -19.39
CA TYR A 145 3.91 -2.69 -18.92
C TYR A 145 3.29 -2.36 -17.56
N CYS A 146 2.11 -2.88 -17.24
CA CYS A 146 1.54 -2.72 -15.90
C CYS A 146 2.36 -3.45 -14.84
N LEU A 147 2.93 -4.63 -15.14
CA LEU A 147 3.87 -5.29 -14.23
C LEU A 147 5.18 -4.53 -14.09
N TYR A 148 5.75 -3.99 -15.19
CA TYR A 148 6.90 -3.09 -15.09
C TYR A 148 6.59 -1.88 -14.20
N PHE A 149 5.43 -1.26 -14.42
CA PHE A 149 4.99 -0.12 -13.63
C PHE A 149 4.91 -0.45 -12.14
N ILE A 150 4.27 -1.56 -11.75
CA ILE A 150 4.20 -1.99 -10.34
C ILE A 150 5.60 -2.20 -9.75
N ALA A 151 6.50 -2.87 -10.48
CA ALA A 151 7.87 -3.13 -10.03
C ALA A 151 8.66 -1.82 -9.81
N PHE A 152 8.58 -0.88 -10.76
CA PHE A 152 9.24 0.42 -10.65
C PHE A 152 8.63 1.30 -9.55
N GLN A 153 7.31 1.29 -9.37
CA GLN A 153 6.65 1.99 -8.27
C GLN A 153 7.11 1.46 -6.91
N SER A 154 7.26 0.14 -6.78
CA SER A 154 7.82 -0.48 -5.56
C SER A 154 9.26 0.00 -5.30
N CYS A 155 10.13 -0.06 -6.32
CA CYS A 155 11.51 0.41 -6.21
C CYS A 155 11.58 1.89 -5.82
N LEU A 156 10.78 2.74 -6.46
CA LEU A 156 10.71 4.16 -6.17
C LEU A 156 10.22 4.43 -4.75
N ALA A 157 9.22 3.68 -4.26
CA ALA A 157 8.70 3.81 -2.91
C ALA A 157 9.78 3.50 -1.86
N TYR A 158 10.54 2.42 -2.03
CA TYR A 158 11.67 2.13 -1.13
C TYR A 158 12.77 3.18 -1.23
N GLU A 159 13.22 3.50 -2.44
CA GLU A 159 14.34 4.43 -2.63
C GLU A 159 14.03 5.81 -2.05
N THR A 160 12.86 6.37 -2.35
CA THR A 160 12.44 7.68 -1.82
C THR A 160 12.31 7.66 -0.30
N ALA A 161 11.79 6.57 0.28
CA ALA A 161 11.75 6.39 1.72
C ALA A 161 13.16 6.34 2.33
N GLY A 162 14.09 5.62 1.70
CA GLY A 162 15.48 5.51 2.14
C GLY A 162 16.23 6.85 2.03
N VAL A 163 16.03 7.58 0.93
CA VAL A 163 16.56 8.94 0.72
C VAL A 163 16.05 9.91 1.79
N ALA A 164 14.76 9.88 2.10
CA ALA A 164 14.20 10.70 3.19
C ALA A 164 14.84 10.35 4.55
N LYS A 165 15.11 9.07 4.80
CA LYS A 165 15.75 8.60 6.04
C LYS A 165 17.22 9.00 6.13
N ILE A 166 18.02 8.89 5.06
CA ILE A 166 19.44 9.31 5.12
C ILE A 166 19.57 10.83 5.32
N ILE A 167 18.66 11.63 4.76
CA ILE A 167 18.66 13.09 4.97
C ILE A 167 18.37 13.41 6.44
N SER A 168 17.45 12.67 7.07
CA SER A 168 17.02 12.87 8.45
C SER A 168 18.14 12.61 9.46
N LYS A 169 18.47 13.63 10.27
CA LYS A 169 19.44 13.51 11.37
C LYS A 169 19.02 12.44 12.40
N LYS A 170 17.71 12.32 12.68
CA LYS A 170 17.17 11.34 13.65
C LYS A 170 17.40 9.90 13.23
N TRP A 171 17.32 9.62 11.93
CA TRP A 171 17.57 8.29 11.39
C TRP A 171 19.07 7.98 11.42
N ARG A 172 19.91 8.92 10.99
CA ARG A 172 21.38 8.74 11.02
C ARG A 172 21.95 8.60 12.44
N SER A 173 21.35 9.25 13.44
CA SER A 173 21.76 9.13 14.85
C SER A 173 21.28 7.84 15.53
N GLY A 174 20.44 7.02 14.86
CA GLY A 174 19.86 5.83 15.47
C GLY A 174 18.65 6.12 16.37
N GLU A 175 18.18 7.36 16.46
CA GLU A 175 17.10 7.74 17.38
C GLU A 175 15.70 7.42 16.83
N ALA A 176 15.55 7.42 15.51
CA ALA A 176 14.24 7.33 14.85
C ALA A 176 13.47 6.05 15.19
N VAL A 177 14.11 4.88 15.09
CA VAL A 177 13.44 3.59 15.34
C VAL A 177 12.96 3.51 16.79
N TYR A 178 13.80 3.90 17.76
CA TYR A 178 13.38 4.01 19.15
C TYR A 178 12.18 4.97 19.35
N GLN A 179 12.22 6.16 18.74
CA GLN A 179 11.12 7.13 18.85
C GLN A 179 9.81 6.56 18.29
N ILE A 180 9.84 5.92 17.12
CA ILE A 180 8.67 5.29 16.49
C ILE A 180 8.03 4.26 17.44
N PHE A 181 8.84 3.34 17.97
CA PHE A 181 8.38 2.31 18.91
C PHE A 181 7.99 2.86 20.29
N SER A 182 8.29 4.13 20.58
CA SER A 182 7.90 4.81 21.81
C SER A 182 6.60 5.61 21.67
N THR A 183 6.02 5.68 20.46
CA THR A 183 4.74 6.37 20.23
C THR A 183 3.56 5.51 20.66
N GLY A 184 2.43 6.14 21.01
CA GLY A 184 1.19 5.41 21.30
C GLY A 184 0.54 4.77 20.07
N SER A 185 0.84 5.27 18.87
CA SER A 185 0.24 4.81 17.61
C SER A 185 0.91 3.57 17.03
N PHE A 186 2.23 3.42 17.22
CA PHE A 186 3.03 2.34 16.60
C PHE A 186 3.91 1.59 17.61
N GLY A 187 3.71 1.82 18.90
CA GLY A 187 4.65 1.40 19.93
C GLY A 187 4.44 -0.01 20.46
N SER A 188 5.55 -0.70 20.70
CA SER A 188 5.62 -1.90 21.53
C SER A 188 6.48 -1.57 22.75
N LEU A 189 5.86 -1.49 23.94
CA LEU A 189 6.56 -1.10 25.18
C LEU A 189 7.75 -2.01 25.50
N GLY A 190 7.65 -3.30 25.15
CA GLY A 190 8.75 -4.24 25.29
C GLY A 190 9.91 -3.90 24.34
N PHE A 191 9.62 -3.66 23.06
CA PHE A 191 10.64 -3.40 22.06
C PHE A 191 11.30 -2.03 22.23
N SER A 192 10.53 -0.99 22.57
CA SER A 192 11.09 0.33 22.87
C SER A 192 12.03 0.31 24.09
N SER A 193 11.72 -0.50 25.11
CA SER A 193 12.61 -0.68 26.26
C SER A 193 13.94 -1.34 25.88
N LEU A 194 13.93 -2.30 24.96
CA LEU A 194 15.14 -2.96 24.44
C LEU A 194 16.00 -1.97 23.66
N LEU A 195 15.39 -1.20 22.76
CA LEU A 195 16.07 -0.18 21.96
C LEU A 195 16.67 0.93 22.84
N LYS A 196 15.95 1.35 23.89
CA LYS A 196 16.46 2.33 24.86
C LYS A 196 17.71 1.84 25.59
N ARG A 197 17.79 0.54 25.87
CA ARG A 197 18.93 -0.07 26.57
C ARG A 197 20.15 -0.27 25.67
N SER A 198 19.96 -0.39 24.35
CA SER A 198 21.06 -0.63 23.41
C SER A 198 21.05 0.39 22.26
N GLY A 199 21.82 1.47 22.44
CA GLY A 199 22.04 2.47 21.39
C GLY A 199 22.64 1.88 20.11
N TYR A 200 23.51 0.86 20.23
CA TYR A 200 24.08 0.15 19.08
C TYR A 200 23.04 -0.61 18.28
N LEU A 201 22.07 -1.26 18.94
CA LEU A 201 20.98 -1.95 18.25
C LEU A 201 20.09 -0.94 17.51
N SER A 202 19.74 0.18 18.16
CA SER A 202 18.94 1.23 17.53
C SER A 202 19.65 1.84 16.33
N LEU A 203 20.95 2.10 16.44
CA LEU A 203 21.79 2.58 15.34
C LEU A 203 21.84 1.56 14.19
N PHE A 204 22.09 0.29 14.49
CA PHE A 204 22.12 -0.79 13.50
C PHE A 204 20.80 -0.89 12.73
N LEU A 205 19.66 -0.91 13.44
CA LEU A 205 18.34 -1.00 12.79
C LEU A 205 18.05 0.21 11.90
N CYS A 206 18.37 1.43 12.36
CA CYS A 206 18.22 2.62 11.54
C CYS A 206 19.06 2.53 10.25
N TRP A 207 20.34 2.19 10.36
CA TRP A 207 21.22 2.12 9.19
C TRP A 207 20.92 0.92 8.28
N ASN A 208 20.46 -0.20 8.84
CA ASN A 208 19.98 -1.33 8.05
C ASN A 208 18.83 -0.90 7.13
N VAL A 209 17.82 -0.22 7.68
CA VAL A 209 16.68 0.28 6.90
C VAL A 209 17.14 1.30 5.86
N ILE A 210 17.97 2.28 6.23
CA ILE A 210 18.47 3.29 5.27
C ILE A 210 19.17 2.63 4.07
N ILE A 211 20.12 1.74 4.33
CA ILE A 211 20.93 1.12 3.27
C ILE A 211 20.05 0.24 2.40
N MET A 212 19.23 -0.62 3.00
CA MET A 212 18.42 -1.56 2.25
C MET A 212 17.33 -0.88 1.43
N GLU A 213 16.70 0.18 1.93
CA GLU A 213 15.70 0.95 1.18
C GLU A 213 16.33 1.72 0.00
N ILE A 214 17.46 2.39 0.21
CA ILE A 214 18.18 3.11 -0.87
C ILE A 214 18.65 2.13 -1.95
N THR A 215 19.15 0.96 -1.53
CA THR A 215 19.70 -0.04 -2.46
C THR A 215 18.64 -0.99 -3.02
N PHE A 216 17.38 -0.90 -2.58
CA PHE A 216 16.32 -1.79 -3.03
C PHE A 216 16.16 -1.86 -4.56
N PRO A 217 16.24 -0.76 -5.35
CA PRO A 217 16.15 -0.83 -6.80
C PRO A 217 17.18 -1.76 -7.46
N LEU A 218 18.31 -2.03 -6.78
CA LEU A 218 19.31 -2.98 -7.27
C LEU A 218 18.74 -4.39 -7.44
N CYS A 219 17.63 -4.75 -6.77
CA CYS A 219 16.97 -6.04 -6.96
C CYS A 219 16.62 -6.36 -8.42
N LEU A 220 16.47 -5.33 -9.28
CA LEU A 220 16.16 -5.50 -10.70
C LEU A 220 17.38 -5.86 -11.57
N VAL A 221 18.61 -5.63 -11.08
CA VAL A 221 19.83 -5.68 -11.91
C VAL A 221 20.97 -6.51 -11.30
N VAL A 222 20.89 -6.89 -10.03
CA VAL A 222 21.86 -7.79 -9.38
C VAL A 222 21.54 -9.26 -9.63
N PRO A 223 22.54 -10.17 -9.65
CA PRO A 223 22.31 -11.59 -9.89
C PRO A 223 21.16 -12.17 -9.07
N LEU A 224 20.38 -13.06 -9.68
CA LEU A 224 19.14 -13.58 -9.14
C LEU A 224 19.20 -13.98 -7.65
N PRO A 225 20.26 -14.65 -7.14
CA PRO A 225 20.37 -14.95 -5.71
C PRO A 225 20.36 -13.69 -4.82
N PHE A 226 21.02 -12.61 -5.24
CA PHE A 226 21.04 -11.34 -4.49
C PHE A 226 19.70 -10.61 -4.59
N SER A 227 18.98 -10.69 -5.71
CA SER A 227 17.62 -10.16 -5.80
C SER A 227 16.70 -10.83 -4.79
N TYR A 228 16.80 -12.15 -4.62
CA TYR A 228 16.04 -12.87 -3.61
C TYR A 228 16.39 -12.44 -2.18
N ILE A 229 17.65 -12.15 -1.89
CA ILE A 229 18.05 -11.62 -0.57
C ILE A 229 17.41 -10.26 -0.30
N ILE A 230 17.41 -9.34 -1.28
CA ILE A 230 16.80 -8.02 -1.14
C ILE A 230 15.28 -8.14 -0.93
N LEU A 231 14.61 -8.97 -1.75
CA LEU A 231 13.17 -9.22 -1.60
C LEU A 231 12.84 -9.88 -0.25
N PHE A 232 13.64 -10.86 0.17
CA PHE A 232 13.46 -11.52 1.46
C PHE A 232 13.60 -10.51 2.62
N TRP A 233 14.61 -9.63 2.56
CA TRP A 233 14.72 -8.54 3.52
C TRP A 233 13.45 -7.69 3.55
N GLY A 234 12.92 -7.29 2.39
CA GLY A 234 11.71 -6.49 2.32
C GLY A 234 10.47 -7.20 2.90
N VAL A 235 10.30 -8.52 2.66
CA VAL A 235 9.26 -9.33 3.33
C VAL A 235 9.45 -9.28 4.85
N THR A 236 10.66 -9.54 5.34
CA THR A 236 10.93 -9.55 6.78
C THR A 236 10.74 -8.19 7.43
N PHE A 237 11.12 -7.12 6.74
CA PHE A 237 10.95 -5.74 7.18
C PHE A 237 9.47 -5.40 7.35
N HIS A 238 8.63 -5.71 6.35
CA HIS A 238 7.21 -5.42 6.48
C HIS A 238 6.50 -6.34 7.47
N LEU A 239 6.91 -7.61 7.57
CA LEU A 239 6.38 -8.52 8.58
C LEU A 239 6.70 -8.01 9.97
N PHE A 240 7.92 -7.53 10.18
CA PHE A 240 8.33 -6.90 11.43
C PHE A 240 7.45 -5.68 11.75
N ASN A 241 7.20 -4.81 10.79
CA ASN A 241 6.31 -3.67 10.98
C ASN A 241 4.86 -4.10 11.28
N ALA A 242 4.34 -5.14 10.61
CA ALA A 242 3.01 -5.66 10.90
C ALA A 242 2.90 -6.20 12.34
N VAL A 243 3.89 -6.99 12.78
CA VAL A 243 3.89 -7.62 14.11
C VAL A 243 4.10 -6.59 15.23
N PHE A 244 5.04 -5.67 15.09
CA PHE A 244 5.44 -4.78 16.18
C PHE A 244 4.78 -3.41 16.15
N MET A 245 4.32 -2.95 14.98
CA MET A 245 3.67 -1.64 14.81
C MET A 245 2.19 -1.75 14.45
N GLY A 246 1.65 -2.95 14.24
CA GLY A 246 0.25 -3.16 13.82
C GLY A 246 -0.03 -2.80 12.37
N LEU A 247 1.01 -2.57 11.55
CA LEU A 247 0.91 -2.17 10.15
C LEU A 247 0.56 -3.34 9.21
N ASN A 248 -0.58 -3.99 9.45
CA ASN A 248 -0.96 -5.25 8.80
C ASN A 248 -1.12 -5.11 7.28
N SER A 249 -1.88 -4.11 6.82
CA SER A 249 -2.11 -3.88 5.39
C SER A 249 -0.82 -3.51 4.66
N PHE A 250 0.11 -2.85 5.34
CA PHE A 250 1.42 -2.48 4.79
C PHE A 250 2.21 -3.71 4.34
N PHE A 251 2.19 -4.80 5.11
CA PHE A 251 2.81 -6.05 4.72
C PHE A 251 2.24 -6.62 3.43
N TRP A 252 0.92 -6.75 3.35
CA TRP A 252 0.27 -7.36 2.19
C TRP A 252 0.40 -6.51 0.93
N LEU A 253 0.21 -5.19 1.04
CA LEU A 253 0.18 -4.29 -0.11
C LEU A 253 1.57 -4.07 -0.71
N PHE A 254 2.63 -4.01 0.11
CA PHE A 254 4.00 -3.95 -0.44
C PHE A 254 4.44 -5.31 -1.01
N THR A 255 4.16 -6.43 -0.34
CA THR A 255 4.52 -7.76 -0.87
C THR A 255 3.72 -8.13 -2.12
N ALA A 256 2.52 -7.58 -2.31
CA ALA A 256 1.75 -7.69 -3.55
C ALA A 256 2.49 -7.14 -4.77
N THR A 257 3.50 -6.28 -4.59
CA THR A 257 4.33 -5.76 -5.70
C THR A 257 5.43 -6.75 -6.14
N TYR A 258 5.80 -7.73 -5.31
CA TYR A 258 6.97 -8.59 -5.55
C TYR A 258 6.80 -9.57 -6.71
N PRO A 259 5.61 -10.13 -7.01
CA PRO A 259 5.42 -10.88 -8.24
C PRO A 259 5.78 -10.05 -9.48
N ALA A 260 5.47 -8.75 -9.48
CA ALA A 260 5.84 -7.87 -10.57
C ALA A 260 7.37 -7.68 -10.66
N ILE A 261 8.06 -7.51 -9.53
CA ILE A 261 9.53 -7.47 -9.49
C ILE A 261 10.15 -8.76 -10.04
N LEU A 262 9.65 -9.93 -9.62
CA LEU A 262 10.11 -11.22 -10.12
C LEU A 262 9.84 -11.40 -11.62
N PHE A 263 8.72 -10.87 -12.12
CA PHE A 263 8.45 -10.80 -13.55
C PHE A 263 9.52 -9.98 -14.27
N VAL A 264 9.86 -8.80 -13.76
CA VAL A 264 10.89 -7.94 -14.35
C VAL A 264 12.25 -8.64 -14.35
N ILE A 265 12.70 -9.18 -13.22
CA ILE A 265 13.99 -9.88 -13.09
C ILE A 265 14.10 -11.05 -14.09
N SER A 266 13.02 -11.82 -14.24
CA SER A 266 13.01 -12.97 -15.17
C SER A 266 12.92 -12.59 -16.66
N ASN A 267 12.58 -11.34 -16.98
CA ASN A 267 12.44 -10.85 -18.35
C ASN A 267 13.53 -9.85 -18.75
N LEU A 268 14.28 -9.32 -17.79
CA LEU A 268 15.53 -8.60 -18.05
C LEU A 268 16.59 -9.67 -18.31
N ASN A 269 17.02 -9.80 -19.57
CA ASN A 269 18.09 -10.71 -20.02
C ASN A 269 19.48 -10.31 -19.46
N ILE A 270 19.58 -10.05 -18.16
CA ILE A 270 20.82 -9.64 -17.48
C ILE A 270 21.61 -10.87 -17.01
N TYR A 271 20.97 -12.06 -16.94
CA TYR A 271 21.64 -13.33 -16.62
C TYR A 271 21.57 -14.27 -17.83
N PRO A 272 22.72 -14.73 -18.34
CA PRO A 272 22.77 -15.75 -19.39
C PRO A 272 22.27 -17.12 -18.91
#